data_AF-A0A937UCS5-F1
#
_entry.id   AF-A0A937UCS5-F1
#
_cell.length_a   1.000
_cell.length_b   1.000
_cell.length_c   1.000
_cell.angle_alpha   90.00
_cell.angle_beta   90.00
_cell.angle_gamma   90.00
#
_symmetry.space_group_name_H-M   'P 1'
#
loop_
_entity.id
_entity.type
_entity.pdbx_description
1 polymer ?
#
loop_
_entity_poly.entity_id
_entity_poly.type
_entity_poly.pdbx_seq_one_letter_code
_entity_poly.pdbx_strand_id
1 'polypeptide(L)'
;MGKKLDAVLLLILLVLLSCGAGCADIGGLAISGKTGTLGMGGELTTGIAPNVNARVGINTMDLDFEGDIDDIEFDIGADFSSFSALVDYYVFDGSFRVSGGIVSMNHELALKATGAAGEREDIGDGNYDWETDIGTLSGSVEIDDVAPYVGIGWGNTLGRNKRWGFYTDLGIAFAGSPDAKLSATGAGATPGLAEDLAKEEDEIQDELDAFRFYPVLSMGLFFRF
;
A
#
# COMPACT_ATOMS: atom_id res chain seq x y z
N MET A 1 -12.63 -12.16 2.83
CA MET A 1 -12.69 -10.95 1.97
C MET A 1 -13.67 -10.96 0.80
N GLY A 2 -13.89 -12.04 0.04
CA GLY A 2 -14.54 -11.98 -1.30
C GLY A 2 -15.85 -11.20 -1.43
N LYS A 3 -16.79 -11.34 -0.49
CA LYS A 3 -18.12 -10.71 -0.60
C LYS A 3 -18.13 -9.18 -0.55
N LYS A 4 -17.14 -8.55 0.12
CA LYS A 4 -17.03 -7.09 0.19
C LYS A 4 -16.41 -6.53 -1.09
N LEU A 5 -15.39 -7.21 -1.61
CA LEU A 5 -14.75 -6.87 -2.88
C LEU A 5 -15.75 -7.00 -4.05
N ASP A 6 -16.55 -8.08 -4.06
CA ASP A 6 -17.61 -8.28 -5.05
C ASP A 6 -18.66 -7.17 -5.01
N ALA A 7 -19.07 -6.73 -3.82
CA ALA A 7 -20.05 -5.66 -3.66
C ALA A 7 -19.53 -4.30 -4.14
N VAL A 8 -18.25 -3.99 -3.90
CA VAL A 8 -17.59 -2.78 -4.40
C VAL A 8 -17.44 -2.84 -5.91
N LEU A 9 -17.03 -3.99 -6.48
CA LEU A 9 -16.95 -4.20 -7.92
C LEU A 9 -18.33 -4.04 -8.58
N LEU A 10 -19.39 -4.59 -7.97
CA LEU A 10 -20.76 -4.49 -8.46
C LEU A 10 -21.26 -3.04 -8.43
N LEU A 11 -20.94 -2.29 -7.36
CA LEU A 11 -21.31 -0.88 -7.23
C LEU A 11 -20.60 -0.04 -8.30
N ILE A 12 -19.31 -0.27 -8.54
CA ILE A 12 -18.54 0.39 -9.61
C ILE A 12 -19.13 0.04 -10.97
N LEU A 13 -19.47 -1.23 -11.22
CA LEU A 13 -20.11 -1.66 -12.46
C LEU A 13 -21.48 -0.98 -12.66
N LEU A 14 -22.28 -0.84 -11.60
CA LEU A 14 -23.57 -0.14 -11.60
C LEU A 14 -23.44 1.37 -11.86
N VAL A 15 -22.42 2.01 -11.30
CA VAL A 15 -22.09 3.43 -11.57
C VAL A 15 -21.60 3.60 -13.02
N LEU A 16 -20.81 2.66 -13.54
CA LEU A 16 -20.35 2.67 -14.94
C LEU A 16 -21.51 2.42 -15.92
N LEU A 17 -22.44 1.51 -15.60
CA LEU A 17 -23.60 1.17 -16.44
C LEU A 17 -24.67 2.26 -16.46
N SER A 18 -24.86 3.01 -15.37
CA SER A 18 -25.82 4.11 -15.29
C SER A 18 -25.40 5.36 -16.09
N CYS A 19 -24.14 5.42 -16.54
CA CYS A 19 -23.64 6.50 -17.41
C CYS A 19 -24.02 6.30 -18.91
N GLY A 20 -24.51 5.11 -19.31
CA GLY A 20 -24.67 4.73 -20.71
C GLY A 20 -25.89 5.32 -21.46
N ALA A 21 -26.85 5.97 -20.79
CA ALA A 21 -28.12 6.35 -21.42
C ALA A 21 -28.42 7.85 -21.50
N GLY A 22 -27.52 8.75 -21.11
CA GLY A 22 -27.83 10.18 -21.14
C GLY A 22 -26.72 11.18 -20.80
N CYS A 23 -25.45 10.78 -20.83
CA CYS A 23 -24.37 11.74 -20.60
C CYS A 23 -24.15 12.59 -21.86
N ALA A 24 -24.42 13.89 -21.77
CA ALA A 24 -23.83 14.86 -22.68
C ALA A 24 -22.29 14.72 -22.66
N ASP A 25 -21.60 15.27 -23.66
CA ASP A 25 -20.13 15.27 -23.83
C ASP A 25 -19.38 15.89 -22.62
N ILE A 26 -19.39 15.20 -21.48
CA ILE A 26 -19.00 15.70 -20.14
C ILE A 26 -17.69 15.07 -19.65
N GLY A 27 -17.16 14.02 -20.28
CA GLY A 27 -15.97 13.34 -19.76
C GLY A 27 -15.06 12.81 -20.84
N GLY A 28 -13.90 13.45 -21.04
CA GLY A 28 -12.78 12.81 -21.73
C GLY A 28 -12.31 11.59 -20.93
N LEU A 29 -11.78 10.59 -21.63
CA LEU A 29 -11.18 9.40 -21.01
C LEU A 29 -9.65 9.52 -21.07
N ALA A 30 -8.99 9.17 -19.98
CA ALA A 30 -7.54 9.02 -19.95
C ALA A 30 -7.13 7.71 -19.26
N ILE A 31 -6.04 7.14 -19.73
CA ILE A 31 -5.32 6.04 -19.08
C ILE A 31 -3.98 6.55 -18.59
N SER A 32 -3.53 6.08 -17.43
CA SER A 32 -2.24 6.47 -16.87
C SER A 32 -1.47 5.26 -16.39
N GLY A 33 -0.15 5.27 -16.58
CA GLY A 33 0.77 4.46 -15.79
C GLY A 33 1.22 5.26 -14.58
N LYS A 34 1.30 4.61 -13.41
CA LYS A 34 1.62 5.25 -12.13
C LYS A 34 2.64 4.44 -11.36
N THR A 35 3.48 5.12 -10.59
CA THR A 35 4.37 4.52 -9.59
C THR A 35 4.35 5.37 -8.32
N GLY A 36 4.55 4.74 -7.16
CA GLY A 36 4.48 5.40 -5.88
C GLY A 36 4.67 4.44 -4.71
N THR A 37 4.36 4.92 -3.51
CA THR A 37 4.44 4.11 -2.27
C THR A 37 3.50 2.91 -2.29
N LEU A 38 2.36 3.01 -3.00
CA LEU A 38 1.44 1.89 -3.22
C LEU A 38 1.92 0.89 -4.31
N GLY A 39 3.13 1.04 -4.82
CA GLY A 39 3.68 0.24 -5.92
C GLY A 39 3.49 0.89 -7.29
N MET A 40 3.54 0.07 -8.34
CA MET A 40 3.39 0.50 -9.73
C MET A 40 2.11 -0.08 -10.35
N GLY A 41 1.51 0.65 -11.28
CA GLY A 41 0.29 0.18 -11.92
C GLY A 41 -0.35 1.18 -12.85
N GLY A 42 -1.67 1.13 -12.92
CA GLY A 42 -2.45 1.84 -13.92
C GLY A 42 -3.72 2.46 -13.36
N GLU A 43 -4.15 3.55 -13.99
CA GLU A 43 -5.32 4.32 -13.59
C GLU A 43 -6.17 4.70 -14.81
N LEU A 44 -7.48 4.58 -14.68
CA LEU A 44 -8.46 5.13 -15.62
C LEU A 44 -9.05 6.38 -15.01
N THR A 45 -9.08 7.47 -15.78
CA THR A 45 -9.68 8.74 -15.38
C THR A 45 -10.77 9.14 -16.35
N THR A 46 -11.90 9.61 -15.81
CA THR A 46 -13.00 10.18 -16.59
C THR A 46 -13.54 11.46 -15.95
N GLY A 47 -14.07 12.37 -16.76
CA GLY A 47 -14.72 13.59 -16.27
C GLY A 47 -16.17 13.28 -15.88
N ILE A 48 -16.58 13.71 -14.69
CA ILE A 48 -17.96 13.50 -14.19
C ILE A 48 -18.73 14.81 -14.01
N ALA A 49 -18.03 15.93 -13.85
CA ALA A 49 -18.61 17.27 -13.84
C ALA A 49 -17.53 18.29 -14.27
N PRO A 50 -17.89 19.56 -14.55
CA PRO A 50 -16.89 20.60 -14.74
C PRO A 50 -15.94 20.64 -13.55
N ASN A 51 -14.63 20.52 -13.81
CA ASN A 51 -13.56 20.48 -12.81
C ASN A 51 -13.59 19.30 -11.84
N VAL A 52 -14.38 18.26 -12.14
CA VAL A 52 -14.43 17.05 -11.32
C VAL A 52 -14.15 15.83 -12.18
N ASN A 53 -13.11 15.10 -11.80
CA ASN A 53 -12.76 13.82 -12.42
C ASN A 53 -12.97 12.68 -11.42
N ALA A 54 -13.37 11.51 -11.94
CA ALA A 54 -13.33 10.25 -11.21
C ALA A 54 -12.15 9.42 -11.70
N ARG A 55 -11.47 8.75 -10.78
CA ARG A 55 -10.31 7.90 -11.04
C ARG A 55 -10.49 6.54 -10.38
N VAL A 56 -10.13 5.49 -11.11
CA VAL A 56 -9.99 4.14 -10.55
C VAL A 56 -8.65 3.58 -10.96
N GLY A 57 -7.95 2.92 -10.03
CA GLY A 57 -6.60 2.44 -10.30
C GLY A 57 -6.24 1.19 -9.53
N ILE A 58 -5.31 0.44 -10.12
CA ILE A 58 -4.69 -0.75 -9.53
C ILE A 58 -3.19 -0.51 -9.42
N ASN A 59 -2.57 -0.97 -8.33
CA ASN A 59 -1.13 -0.92 -8.11
C ASN A 59 -0.67 -2.26 -7.56
N THR A 60 0.53 -2.67 -7.93
CA THR A 60 1.17 -3.90 -7.46
C THR A 60 2.67 -3.67 -7.31
N MET A 61 3.28 -4.37 -6.37
CA MET A 61 4.72 -4.47 -6.20
C MET A 61 5.03 -5.83 -5.59
N ASP A 62 6.00 -6.51 -6.18
CA ASP A 62 6.46 -7.83 -5.80
C ASP A 62 7.99 -7.75 -5.83
N LEU A 63 8.62 -7.88 -4.67
CA LEU A 63 10.06 -7.74 -4.48
C LEU A 63 10.55 -8.80 -3.50
N ASP A 64 11.55 -9.56 -3.93
CA ASP A 64 12.30 -10.47 -3.07
C ASP A 64 13.75 -9.99 -2.96
N PHE A 65 14.27 -9.94 -1.75
CA PHE A 65 15.65 -9.58 -1.47
C PHE A 65 16.27 -10.61 -0.52
N GLU A 66 17.33 -11.24 -1.00
CA GLU A 66 18.18 -12.15 -0.21
C GLU A 66 19.53 -11.46 0.03
N GLY A 67 20.06 -11.55 1.24
CA GLY A 67 21.38 -11.01 1.55
C GLY A 67 21.94 -11.45 2.89
N ASP A 68 23.21 -11.14 3.10
CA ASP A 68 23.98 -11.54 4.29
C ASP A 68 24.60 -10.30 4.95
N ILE A 69 24.39 -10.15 6.26
CA ILE A 69 25.00 -9.08 7.06
C ILE A 69 25.54 -9.71 8.36
N ASP A 70 26.83 -9.53 8.64
CA ASP A 70 27.47 -9.99 9.89
C ASP A 70 27.16 -11.47 10.24
N ASP A 71 27.30 -12.36 9.25
CA ASP A 71 27.01 -13.80 9.34
C ASP A 71 25.53 -14.14 9.68
N ILE A 72 24.62 -13.20 9.44
CA ILE A 72 23.16 -13.38 9.46
C ILE A 72 22.62 -13.31 8.03
N GLU A 73 22.02 -14.41 7.59
CA GLU A 73 21.29 -14.56 6.33
C GLU A 73 19.88 -13.96 6.50
N PHE A 74 19.48 -13.10 5.57
CA PHE A 74 18.15 -12.46 5.53
C PHE A 74 17.45 -12.72 4.19
N ASP A 75 16.17 -13.04 4.27
CA ASP A 75 15.24 -13.16 3.16
C ASP A 75 14.05 -12.23 3.43
N ILE A 76 13.87 -11.23 2.58
CA ILE A 76 12.83 -10.20 2.68
C ILE A 76 11.94 -10.30 1.44
N GLY A 77 10.67 -10.63 1.66
CA GLY A 77 9.63 -10.62 0.63
C GLY A 77 8.65 -9.49 0.86
N ALA A 78 8.31 -8.74 -0.19
CA ALA A 78 7.28 -7.71 -0.18
C ALA A 78 6.25 -7.95 -1.30
N ASP A 79 5.02 -8.29 -0.93
CA ASP A 79 3.86 -8.44 -1.83
C ASP A 79 2.82 -7.37 -1.50
N PHE A 80 2.77 -6.33 -2.33
CA PHE A 80 1.81 -5.26 -2.19
C PHE A 80 0.82 -5.27 -3.35
N SER A 81 -0.46 -5.23 -3.02
CA SER A 81 -1.55 -5.05 -3.95
C SER A 81 -2.48 -3.96 -3.45
N SER A 82 -2.88 -3.05 -4.35
CA SER A 82 -3.77 -1.94 -3.98
C SER A 82 -4.78 -1.63 -5.07
N PHE A 83 -6.00 -1.32 -4.66
CA PHE A 83 -7.04 -0.75 -5.51
C PHE A 83 -7.43 0.64 -5.00
N SER A 84 -7.74 1.57 -5.90
CA SER A 84 -8.15 2.93 -5.54
C SER A 84 -9.37 3.38 -6.34
N ALA A 85 -10.24 4.12 -5.68
CA ALA A 85 -11.36 4.83 -6.29
C ALA A 85 -11.42 6.24 -5.71
N LEU A 86 -11.08 7.23 -6.54
CA LEU A 86 -10.85 8.62 -6.13
C LEU A 86 -11.71 9.58 -6.95
N VAL A 87 -12.02 10.72 -6.35
CA VAL A 87 -12.63 11.88 -7.00
C VAL A 87 -11.69 13.06 -6.84
N ASP A 88 -11.37 13.72 -7.95
CA ASP A 88 -10.51 14.89 -8.01
C ASP A 88 -11.36 16.14 -8.24
N TYR A 89 -11.17 17.16 -7.41
CA TYR A 89 -11.69 18.50 -7.61
C TYR A 89 -10.55 19.44 -8.02
N TYR A 90 -10.62 19.98 -9.23
CA TYR A 90 -9.64 20.92 -9.76
C TYR A 90 -9.95 22.34 -9.30
N VAL A 91 -8.99 22.98 -8.64
CA VAL A 91 -9.15 24.33 -8.13
C VAL A 91 -8.72 25.35 -9.19
N PHE A 92 -9.50 26.43 -9.35
CA PHE A 92 -9.23 27.55 -10.27
C PHE A 92 -9.03 27.15 -11.75
N ASP A 93 -9.73 26.11 -12.23
CA ASP A 93 -9.59 25.56 -13.60
C ASP A 93 -8.13 25.19 -13.98
N GLY A 94 -7.28 24.97 -12.96
CA GLY A 94 -5.85 24.79 -13.12
C GLY A 94 -5.40 23.34 -13.21
N SER A 95 -4.14 23.13 -12.88
CA SER A 95 -3.54 21.78 -12.73
C SER A 95 -3.50 21.31 -11.28
N PHE A 96 -3.86 22.15 -10.31
CA PHE A 96 -3.91 21.76 -8.90
C PHE A 96 -5.26 21.11 -8.59
N ARG A 97 -5.23 19.99 -7.87
CA ARG A 97 -6.43 19.25 -7.48
C ARG A 97 -6.39 18.84 -6.02
N VAL A 98 -7.56 18.76 -5.42
CA VAL A 98 -7.81 18.07 -4.14
C VAL A 98 -8.52 16.78 -4.45
N SER A 99 -8.06 15.69 -3.86
CA SER A 99 -8.53 14.34 -4.14
C SER A 99 -9.11 13.72 -2.87
N GLY A 100 -10.21 13.00 -3.01
CA GLY A 100 -10.83 12.25 -1.92
C GLY A 100 -11.41 10.93 -2.42
N GLY A 101 -11.39 9.89 -1.60
CA GLY A 101 -11.92 8.60 -2.01
C GLY A 101 -11.58 7.47 -1.04
N ILE A 102 -11.40 6.28 -1.60
CA ILE A 102 -11.02 5.08 -0.86
C ILE A 102 -9.87 4.36 -1.55
N VAL A 103 -9.04 3.69 -0.76
CA VAL A 103 -7.95 2.83 -1.21
C VAL A 103 -8.04 1.52 -0.44
N SER A 104 -8.18 0.42 -1.15
CA SER A 104 -8.02 -0.94 -0.61
C SER A 104 -6.55 -1.30 -0.70
N MET A 105 -5.95 -1.71 0.41
CA MET A 105 -4.57 -2.15 0.51
C MET A 105 -4.56 -3.58 1.02
N ASN A 106 -3.74 -4.42 0.39
CA ASN A 106 -3.34 -5.74 0.84
C ASN A 106 -1.83 -5.79 0.67
N HIS A 107 -1.11 -5.31 1.69
CA HIS A 107 0.35 -5.23 1.72
C HIS A 107 0.88 -6.23 2.74
N GLU A 108 1.82 -7.05 2.33
CA GLU A 108 2.53 -7.98 3.19
C GLU A 108 4.03 -7.76 3.03
N LEU A 109 4.71 -7.56 4.15
CA LEU A 109 6.16 -7.59 4.24
C LEU A 109 6.55 -8.75 5.14
N ALA A 110 7.27 -9.72 4.60
CA ALA A 110 7.78 -10.87 5.32
C ALA A 110 9.30 -10.79 5.43
N LEU A 111 9.82 -11.14 6.60
CA LEU A 111 11.24 -11.23 6.90
C LEU A 111 11.51 -12.64 7.45
N LYS A 112 12.56 -13.28 6.95
CA LYS A 112 13.19 -14.43 7.61
C LYS A 112 14.65 -14.12 7.83
N ALA A 113 15.14 -14.50 9.00
CA ALA A 113 16.53 -14.32 9.38
C ALA A 113 17.07 -15.60 10.02
N THR A 114 18.32 -15.92 9.70
CA THR A 114 19.09 -17.03 10.29
C THR A 114 20.53 -16.61 10.50
N GLY A 115 21.01 -16.65 11.74
CA GLY A 115 22.40 -16.35 12.08
C GLY A 115 23.29 -17.57 12.23
N ALA A 116 24.59 -17.34 12.13
CA ALA A 116 25.62 -18.35 12.35
C ALA A 116 25.79 -18.74 13.83
N ALA A 117 26.41 -19.90 14.05
CA ALA A 117 26.72 -20.42 15.38
C ALA A 117 27.63 -19.48 16.19
N GLY A 118 27.23 -19.18 17.43
CA GLY A 118 28.00 -18.30 18.33
C GLY A 118 27.66 -16.81 18.22
N GLU A 119 26.91 -16.41 17.18
CA GLU A 119 26.32 -15.08 17.08
C GLU A 119 25.08 -14.99 17.95
N ARG A 120 24.87 -13.82 18.57
CA ARG A 120 23.78 -13.61 19.52
C ARG A 120 22.96 -12.38 19.16
N GLU A 121 21.66 -12.49 19.29
CA GLU A 121 20.68 -11.43 19.02
C GLU A 121 19.98 -11.02 20.31
N ASP A 122 19.74 -9.73 20.46
CA ASP A 122 18.88 -9.20 21.51
C ASP A 122 17.41 -9.28 21.02
N ILE A 123 16.57 -9.99 21.78
CA ILE A 123 15.12 -10.09 21.52
C ILE A 123 14.41 -9.80 22.83
N GLY A 124 13.56 -8.77 22.87
CA GLY A 124 12.93 -8.33 24.12
C GLY A 124 13.98 -7.97 25.18
N ASP A 125 13.90 -8.60 26.36
CA ASP A 125 14.89 -8.41 27.43
C ASP A 125 16.01 -9.47 27.43
N GLY A 126 15.96 -10.41 26.50
CA GLY A 126 16.86 -11.55 26.40
C GLY A 126 17.93 -11.40 25.32
N ASN A 127 19.02 -12.15 25.48
CA ASN A 127 20.09 -12.23 24.51
C ASN A 127 20.33 -13.71 24.18
N TYR A 128 20.07 -14.10 22.93
CA TYR A 128 19.90 -15.49 22.51
C TYR A 128 20.89 -15.86 21.40
N ASP A 129 21.42 -17.07 21.44
CA ASP A 129 22.30 -17.57 20.38
C ASP A 129 21.49 -18.05 19.17
N TRP A 130 21.93 -17.69 17.97
CA TRP A 130 21.19 -17.99 16.74
C TRP A 130 21.02 -19.49 16.49
N GLU A 131 22.05 -20.31 16.68
CA GLU A 131 21.99 -21.74 16.38
C GLU A 131 21.22 -22.51 17.45
N THR A 132 21.50 -22.21 18.72
CA THR A 132 21.03 -23.03 19.85
C THR A 132 19.69 -22.57 20.44
N ASP A 133 19.39 -21.27 20.36
CA ASP A 133 18.22 -20.69 21.01
C ASP A 133 17.14 -20.24 20.01
N ILE A 134 17.49 -19.53 18.93
CA ILE A 134 16.54 -18.89 18.00
C ILE A 134 16.16 -19.82 16.84
N GLY A 135 17.15 -20.39 16.16
CA GLY A 135 17.02 -21.05 14.87
C GLY A 135 16.66 -20.03 13.77
N THR A 136 15.52 -20.23 13.10
CA THR A 136 14.98 -19.24 12.14
C THR A 136 14.04 -18.27 12.84
N LEU A 137 14.34 -16.98 12.74
CA LEU A 137 13.46 -15.88 13.12
C LEU A 137 12.60 -15.49 11.92
N SER A 138 11.29 -15.36 12.11
CA SER A 138 10.34 -14.95 11.08
C SER A 138 9.49 -13.79 11.60
N GLY A 139 9.48 -12.69 10.86
CA GLY A 139 8.64 -11.52 11.11
C GLY A 139 7.71 -11.25 9.93
N SER A 140 6.50 -10.76 10.17
CA SER A 140 5.66 -10.20 9.13
C SER A 140 4.97 -8.93 9.59
N VAL A 141 4.74 -8.02 8.64
CA VAL A 141 3.92 -6.82 8.81
C VAL A 141 2.88 -6.82 7.70
N GLU A 142 1.61 -6.79 8.08
CA GLU A 142 0.48 -6.92 7.17
C GLU A 142 -0.45 -5.70 7.27
N ILE A 143 -0.94 -5.21 6.14
CA ILE A 143 -2.01 -4.22 6.03
C ILE A 143 -3.08 -4.77 5.08
N ASP A 144 -4.23 -5.18 5.61
CA ASP A 144 -5.42 -5.56 4.85
C ASP A 144 -6.62 -4.68 5.25
N ASP A 145 -6.75 -3.51 4.62
CA ASP A 145 -7.83 -2.57 4.92
C ASP A 145 -8.34 -1.79 3.70
N VAL A 146 -9.60 -1.33 3.80
CA VAL A 146 -10.21 -0.35 2.90
C VAL A 146 -10.23 1.01 3.59
N ALA A 147 -9.19 1.78 3.30
CA ALA A 147 -8.92 3.06 3.92
C ALA A 147 -9.62 4.22 3.19
N PRO A 148 -10.26 5.16 3.91
CA PRO A 148 -10.51 6.50 3.38
C PRO A 148 -9.20 7.15 2.93
N TYR A 149 -9.26 7.98 1.90
CA TYR A 149 -8.12 8.69 1.34
C TYR A 149 -8.42 10.17 1.13
N VAL A 150 -7.45 11.01 1.45
CA VAL A 150 -7.43 12.42 1.08
C VAL A 150 -6.05 12.81 0.56
N GLY A 151 -6.01 13.71 -0.41
CA GLY A 151 -4.74 14.15 -0.97
C GLY A 151 -4.86 15.40 -1.82
N ILE A 152 -3.71 15.84 -2.29
CA ILE A 152 -3.55 16.92 -3.25
C ILE A 152 -2.69 16.42 -4.40
N GLY A 153 -2.87 17.03 -5.57
CA GLY A 153 -2.08 16.67 -6.74
C GLY A 153 -1.88 17.82 -7.70
N TRP A 154 -0.92 17.61 -8.61
CA TRP A 154 -0.62 18.53 -9.69
C TRP A 154 -0.63 17.79 -11.03
N GLY A 155 -1.20 18.42 -12.04
CA GLY A 155 -1.43 17.87 -13.38
C GLY A 155 -2.92 17.68 -13.65
N ASN A 156 -3.36 17.89 -14.89
CA ASN A 156 -4.74 17.67 -15.30
C ASN A 156 -4.80 16.68 -16.46
N THR A 157 -5.21 15.44 -16.16
CA THR A 157 -5.27 14.32 -17.12
C THR A 157 -6.26 14.58 -18.25
N LEU A 158 -7.29 15.40 -18.01
CA LEU A 158 -8.34 15.74 -18.96
C LEU A 158 -8.22 17.16 -19.53
N GLY A 159 -7.10 17.85 -19.26
CA GLY A 159 -6.85 19.22 -19.69
C GLY A 159 -6.93 19.40 -21.22
N ARG A 160 -7.66 20.42 -21.68
CA ARG A 160 -8.04 20.62 -23.09
C ARG A 160 -6.87 20.64 -24.09
N ASN A 161 -5.69 21.10 -23.66
CA ASN A 161 -4.59 21.43 -24.58
C ASN A 161 -3.53 20.33 -24.74
N LYS A 162 -3.60 19.23 -23.99
CA LYS A 162 -2.58 18.17 -24.04
C LYS A 162 -3.23 16.79 -24.13
N ARG A 163 -2.63 15.89 -24.91
CA ARG A 163 -3.04 14.47 -25.00
C ARG A 163 -2.24 13.57 -24.08
N TRP A 164 -1.11 14.05 -23.56
CA TRP A 164 -0.30 13.33 -22.60
C TRP A 164 0.41 14.30 -21.67
N GLY A 165 0.88 13.81 -20.53
CA GLY A 165 1.62 14.59 -19.56
C GLY A 165 1.85 13.82 -18.28
N PHE A 166 2.48 14.48 -17.32
CA PHE A 166 2.71 13.91 -16.00
C PHE A 166 1.75 14.50 -14.97
N TYR A 167 1.49 13.73 -13.93
CA TYR A 167 0.88 14.21 -12.70
C TYR A 167 1.62 13.67 -11.48
N THR A 168 1.42 14.33 -10.35
CA THR A 168 1.87 13.87 -9.04
C THR A 168 0.71 13.92 -8.05
N ASP A 169 0.69 12.99 -7.10
CA ASP A 169 -0.24 12.98 -5.97
C ASP A 169 0.54 12.82 -4.67
N LEU A 170 0.13 13.58 -3.65
CA LEU A 170 0.54 13.50 -2.26
C LEU A 170 -0.72 13.37 -1.42
N GLY A 171 -0.86 12.30 -0.66
CA GLY A 171 -2.03 12.10 0.20
C GLY A 171 -1.75 11.17 1.36
N ILE A 172 -2.82 10.87 2.09
CA ILE A 172 -2.82 9.99 3.26
C ILE A 172 -4.01 9.05 3.11
N ALA A 173 -3.76 7.75 3.28
CA ALA A 173 -4.79 6.74 3.47
C ALA A 173 -4.89 6.39 4.96
N PHE A 174 -6.11 6.32 5.48
CA PHE A 174 -6.38 6.02 6.89
C PHE A 174 -6.64 4.51 7.06
N ALA A 175 -5.58 3.71 7.07
CA ALA A 175 -5.59 2.24 6.91
C ALA A 175 -5.76 1.44 8.20
N GLY A 176 -5.80 2.12 9.35
CA GLY A 176 -5.61 1.43 10.64
C GLY A 176 -4.18 0.95 10.83
N SER A 177 -3.87 0.51 12.05
CA SER A 177 -2.53 0.04 12.39
C SER A 177 -2.19 -1.23 11.59
N PRO A 178 -1.00 -1.34 11.00
CA PRO A 178 -0.49 -2.60 10.45
C PRO A 178 -0.42 -3.66 11.54
N ASP A 179 -0.66 -4.92 11.20
CA ASP A 179 -0.53 -6.06 12.11
C ASP A 179 0.90 -6.61 12.03
N ALA A 180 1.65 -6.58 13.12
CA ALA A 180 2.94 -7.25 13.23
C ALA A 180 2.81 -8.67 13.79
N LYS A 181 3.66 -9.58 13.30
CA LYS A 181 3.85 -10.91 13.88
C LYS A 181 5.33 -11.23 13.94
N LEU A 182 5.76 -11.84 15.04
CA LEU A 182 7.14 -12.28 15.26
C LEU A 182 7.17 -13.69 15.83
N SER A 183 8.04 -14.55 15.28
CA SER A 183 8.17 -15.93 15.74
C SER A 183 9.56 -16.48 15.50
N ALA A 184 9.99 -17.43 16.33
CA ALA A 184 11.24 -18.16 16.11
C ALA A 184 11.01 -19.67 16.25
N THR A 185 11.73 -20.47 15.46
CA THR A 185 11.62 -21.94 15.51
C THR A 185 12.02 -22.53 16.85
N GLY A 186 12.96 -21.88 17.57
CA GLY A 186 13.42 -22.31 18.89
C GLY A 186 12.51 -21.88 20.05
N ALA A 187 11.48 -21.06 19.82
CA ALA A 187 10.65 -20.46 20.88
C ALA A 187 10.01 -21.47 21.84
N GLY A 188 9.72 -22.69 21.38
CA GLY A 188 9.15 -23.75 22.22
C GLY A 188 10.17 -24.54 23.06
N ALA A 189 11.46 -24.46 22.73
CA ALA A 189 12.53 -25.21 23.38
C ALA A 189 13.41 -24.32 24.29
N THR A 190 13.51 -23.05 23.94
CA THR A 190 14.36 -22.06 24.62
C THR A 190 13.58 -21.35 25.73
N PRO A 191 13.98 -21.47 27.00
CA PRO A 191 13.32 -20.77 28.10
C PRO A 191 13.39 -19.25 27.92
N GLY A 192 12.27 -18.55 28.11
CA GLY A 192 12.18 -17.08 28.03
C GLY A 192 11.91 -16.54 26.63
N LEU A 193 12.41 -17.21 25.57
CA LEU A 193 12.36 -16.69 24.19
C LEU A 193 10.93 -16.39 23.71
N ALA A 194 9.95 -17.24 24.04
CA ALA A 194 8.57 -16.99 23.63
C ALA A 194 7.94 -15.75 24.30
N GLU A 195 8.32 -15.43 25.54
CA GLU A 195 7.84 -14.23 26.25
C GLU A 195 8.52 -12.98 25.70
N ASP A 196 9.82 -13.07 25.41
CA ASP A 196 10.58 -11.97 24.81
C ASP A 196 10.16 -11.68 23.38
N LEU A 197 9.86 -12.69 22.55
CA LEU A 197 9.31 -12.50 21.20
C LEU A 197 7.95 -11.78 21.24
N ALA A 198 7.08 -12.13 22.20
CA ALA A 198 5.79 -11.47 22.34
C ALA A 198 5.96 -10.00 22.78
N LYS A 199 6.93 -9.73 23.67
CA LYS A 199 7.25 -8.37 24.08
C LYS A 199 7.80 -7.55 22.90
N GLU A 200 8.72 -8.12 22.12
CA GLU A 200 9.27 -7.49 20.92
C GLU A 200 8.17 -7.23 19.88
N GLU A 201 7.25 -8.18 19.68
CA GLU A 201 6.08 -8.01 18.80
C GLU A 201 5.20 -6.84 19.26
N ASP A 202 4.91 -6.74 20.56
CA ASP A 202 4.14 -5.62 21.12
C ASP A 202 4.86 -4.27 20.93
N GLU A 203 6.17 -4.21 21.11
CA GLU A 203 6.98 -3.00 20.89
C GLU A 203 6.96 -2.57 19.41
N ILE A 204 7.13 -3.53 18.48
CA ILE A 204 7.01 -3.28 17.04
C ILE A 204 5.59 -2.81 16.70
N GLN A 205 4.56 -3.43 17.28
CA GLN A 205 3.16 -3.07 17.04
C GLN A 205 2.86 -1.64 17.49
N ASP A 206 3.38 -1.22 18.66
CA ASP A 206 3.26 0.14 19.18
C ASP A 206 3.95 1.17 18.28
N GLU A 207 5.08 0.83 17.65
CA GLU A 207 5.72 1.69 16.65
C GLU A 207 4.91 1.78 15.34
N LEU A 208 4.32 0.65 14.93
CA LEU A 208 3.51 0.56 13.72
C LEU A 208 2.17 1.30 13.81
N ASP A 209 1.66 1.55 15.03
CA ASP A 209 0.44 2.33 15.25
C ASP A 209 0.48 3.74 14.60
N ALA A 210 1.67 4.33 14.47
CA ALA A 210 1.83 5.61 13.77
C ALA A 210 1.50 5.50 12.26
N PHE A 211 1.70 4.33 11.66
CA PHE A 211 1.44 4.04 10.25
C PHE A 211 -0.03 3.80 9.93
N ARG A 212 -0.93 3.92 10.91
CA ARG A 212 -2.38 4.05 10.65
C ARG A 212 -2.75 5.18 9.69
N PHE A 213 -1.85 6.15 9.55
CA PHE A 213 -1.86 7.17 8.51
C PHE A 213 -0.81 6.81 7.46
N TYR A 214 -1.20 6.06 6.44
CA TYR A 214 -0.30 5.62 5.39
C TYR A 214 -0.03 6.76 4.38
N PRO A 215 1.21 7.27 4.27
CA PRO A 215 1.54 8.33 3.32
C PRO A 215 1.56 7.78 1.88
N VAL A 216 0.76 8.39 1.02
CA VAL A 216 0.69 8.06 -0.41
C VAL A 216 1.43 9.11 -1.21
N LEU A 217 2.56 8.71 -1.80
CA LEU A 217 3.30 9.52 -2.76
C LEU A 217 3.24 8.80 -4.10
N SER A 218 2.88 9.52 -5.17
CA SER A 218 2.90 8.93 -6.50
C SER A 218 3.13 9.93 -7.62
N MET A 219 3.64 9.41 -8.73
CA MET A 219 3.74 10.12 -10.00
C MET A 219 3.21 9.23 -11.12
N GLY A 220 2.62 9.84 -12.14
CA GLY A 220 2.06 9.11 -13.26
C GLY A 220 2.25 9.83 -14.59
N LEU A 221 2.26 9.05 -15.66
CA LEU A 221 2.21 9.50 -17.04
C LEU A 221 0.85 9.12 -17.60
N PHE A 222 0.11 10.10 -18.11
CA PHE A 222 -1.22 9.88 -18.68
C PHE A 222 -1.24 10.04 -20.21
N PHE A 223 -2.20 9.37 -20.84
CA PHE A 223 -2.63 9.56 -22.21
C PHE A 223 -4.16 9.73 -22.25
N ARG A 224 -4.62 10.82 -22.86
CA ARG A 224 -6.03 11.19 -23.04
C ARG A 224 -6.45 10.94 -24.48
N PHE A 225 -7.58 10.26 -24.64
CA PHE A 225 -8.18 9.94 -25.94
C PHE A 225 -8.87 11.14 -26.59
#